data_AF-D3AC21-F1
#
_entry.id   AF-D3AC21-F1
#
_cell.length_a   1.000
_cell.length_b   1.000
_cell.length_c   1.000
_cell.angle_alpha   90.00
_cell.angle_beta   90.00
_cell.angle_gamma   90.00
#
_symmetry.space_group_name_H-M   'P 1'
#
loop_
_entity.id
_entity.type
_entity.pdbx_description
1 polymer ?
#
loop_
_entity_poly.entity_id
_entity_poly.type
_entity_poly.pdbx_seq_one_letter_code
_entity_poly.pdbx_strand_id
1 'polypeptide(L)'
;MIFYAAVNMAAAALTVFTDITFRVCKQFTFTAMPLYVLSIAVPIAVSILLYIKILMQRKMPVWYSRLINAIVIILFIIVVPAFYHPLSWTWFVSTYILTAIVFYLQLCSFTYDIFFRKNNS
;
A
#
# COMPACT_ATOMS: atom_id res chain seq x y z
N MET A 1 16.80 -8.72 4.50
CA MET A 1 16.44 -7.35 4.95
C MET A 1 15.98 -6.51 3.76
N ILE A 2 16.84 -6.30 2.75
CA ILE A 2 16.54 -5.53 1.52
C ILE A 2 15.27 -6.03 0.81
N PHE A 3 15.09 -7.34 0.66
CA PHE A 3 13.90 -7.89 0.00
C PHE A 3 12.58 -7.58 0.74
N TYR A 4 12.59 -7.52 2.07
CA TYR A 4 11.41 -7.12 2.86
C TYR A 4 11.08 -5.64 2.65
N ALA A 5 12.09 -4.78 2.61
CA ALA A 5 11.93 -3.36 2.27
C ALA A 5 11.29 -3.20 0.89
N ALA A 6 11.81 -3.93 -0.10
CA ALA A 6 11.34 -3.90 -1.48
C ALA A 6 9.87 -4.33 -1.59
N VAL A 7 9.48 -5.44 -0.95
CA VAL A 7 8.07 -5.91 -0.95
C VAL A 7 7.13 -4.88 -0.31
N ASN A 8 7.55 -4.26 0.78
CA ASN A 8 6.73 -3.30 1.52
C ASN A 8 6.54 -1.99 0.71
N MET A 9 7.61 -1.51 0.08
CA MET A 9 7.59 -0.35 -0.81
C MET A 9 6.84 -0.64 -2.12
N ALA A 10 7.00 -1.84 -2.69
CA ALA A 10 6.32 -2.25 -3.91
C ALA A 10 4.81 -2.31 -3.73
N ALA A 11 4.32 -2.87 -2.62
CA ALA A 11 2.88 -2.91 -2.33
C ALA A 11 2.29 -1.49 -2.21
N ALA A 12 2.99 -0.58 -1.53
CA ALA A 12 2.61 0.82 -1.42
C ALA A 12 2.60 1.51 -2.80
N ALA A 13 3.71 1.41 -3.54
CA ALA A 13 3.87 2.04 -4.83
C ALA A 13 2.83 1.53 -5.84
N LEU A 14 2.60 0.22 -5.94
CA LEU A 14 1.60 -0.34 -6.86
C LEU A 14 0.22 0.28 -6.63
N THR A 15 -0.20 0.41 -5.37
CA THR A 15 -1.53 0.93 -5.04
C THR A 15 -1.68 2.40 -5.43
N VAL A 16 -0.67 3.22 -5.16
CA VAL A 16 -0.65 4.66 -5.50
C VAL A 16 -0.56 4.86 -7.01
N PHE A 17 0.37 4.19 -7.70
CA PHE A 17 0.53 4.32 -9.15
C PHE A 17 -0.71 3.85 -9.90
N THR A 18 -1.33 2.77 -9.45
CA THR A 18 -2.57 2.27 -10.05
C THR A 18 -3.70 3.28 -9.89
N ASP A 19 -3.88 3.87 -8.71
CA ASP A 19 -4.89 4.91 -8.50
C ASP A 19 -4.66 6.15 -9.38
N ILE A 20 -3.41 6.62 -9.47
CA ILE A 20 -3.04 7.72 -10.38
C ILE A 20 -3.36 7.36 -11.83
N THR A 21 -3.00 6.15 -12.26
CA THR A 21 -3.21 5.68 -13.64
C THR A 21 -4.69 5.58 -13.97
N PHE A 22 -5.50 5.05 -13.06
CA PHE A 22 -6.96 5.02 -13.19
C PHE A 22 -7.56 6.41 -13.35
N ARG A 23 -7.08 7.39 -12.57
CA ARG A 23 -7.58 8.78 -12.62
C ARG A 23 -7.19 9.49 -13.91
N VAL A 24 -5.93 9.35 -14.33
CA VAL A 24 -5.43 9.93 -15.58
C VAL A 24 -6.16 9.30 -16.78
N CYS A 25 -6.19 7.97 -16.89
CA CYS A 25 -6.84 7.30 -18.02
C CYS A 25 -8.35 7.57 -18.12
N LYS A 26 -9.04 7.78 -16.99
CA LYS A 26 -10.47 8.15 -16.99
C LYS A 26 -10.72 9.56 -17.52
N GLN A 27 -9.79 10.50 -17.31
CA GLN A 27 -9.87 11.86 -17.89
C GLN A 27 -9.67 11.86 -19.42
N PHE A 28 -8.88 10.93 -19.96
CA PHE A 28 -8.53 10.90 -21.38
C PHE A 28 -9.42 10.01 -22.26
N THR A 29 -10.57 9.52 -21.75
CA THR A 29 -11.53 8.68 -22.52
C THR A 29 -10.88 7.49 -23.24
N PHE A 30 -9.87 6.87 -22.63
CA PHE A 30 -9.32 5.62 -23.16
C PHE A 30 -10.32 4.47 -22.94
N THR A 31 -10.54 3.68 -23.98
CA THR A 31 -11.45 2.52 -24.03
C THR A 31 -11.30 1.61 -22.81
N ALA A 32 -12.41 1.12 -22.25
CA ALA A 32 -12.49 0.54 -20.90
C ALA A 32 -11.68 -0.75 -20.64
N MET A 33 -11.12 -1.41 -21.68
CA MET A 33 -10.48 -2.73 -21.55
C MET A 33 -9.16 -2.78 -20.75
N PRO A 34 -8.17 -1.90 -20.97
CA PRO A 34 -6.91 -1.95 -20.21
C PRO A 34 -7.12 -1.58 -18.73
N LEU A 35 -8.10 -0.72 -18.45
CA LEU A 35 -8.47 -0.34 -17.08
C LEU A 35 -9.08 -1.53 -16.33
N TYR A 36 -9.96 -2.30 -16.96
CA TYR A 36 -10.56 -3.48 -16.32
C TYR A 36 -9.52 -4.53 -15.90
N VAL A 37 -8.54 -4.81 -16.78
CA VAL A 37 -7.44 -5.73 -16.47
C VAL A 37 -6.61 -5.21 -15.30
N LEU A 38 -6.30 -3.91 -15.29
CA LEU A 38 -5.55 -3.27 -14.21
C LEU A 38 -6.29 -3.34 -12.86
N SER A 39 -7.63 -3.14 -12.84
CA SER A 39 -8.43 -3.21 -11.61
C SER A 39 -8.50 -4.61 -10.99
N ILE A 40 -8.24 -5.66 -11.78
CA ILE A 40 -8.26 -7.04 -11.29
C ILE A 40 -6.84 -7.50 -10.95
N ALA A 41 -5.88 -7.24 -11.84
CA ALA A 41 -4.49 -7.66 -11.67
C ALA A 41 -3.82 -6.99 -10.47
N VAL A 42 -4.09 -5.70 -10.23
CA VAL A 42 -3.44 -4.95 -9.15
C VAL A 42 -3.85 -5.42 -7.76
N PRO A 43 -5.14 -5.59 -7.42
CA PRO A 43 -5.52 -6.15 -6.13
C PRO A 43 -4.94 -7.54 -5.88
N ILE A 44 -4.85 -8.39 -6.91
CA ILE A 44 -4.25 -9.73 -6.81
C ILE A 44 -2.75 -9.61 -6.49
N ALA A 45 -2.02 -8.79 -7.25
CA ALA A 45 -0.58 -8.58 -7.02
C ALA A 45 -0.30 -7.97 -5.64
N VAL A 46 -1.08 -6.97 -5.22
CA VAL A 46 -0.98 -6.35 -3.90
C VAL A 46 -1.27 -7.35 -2.79
N SER A 47 -2.28 -8.22 -2.96
CA SER A 47 -2.61 -9.27 -1.99
C SER A 47 -1.47 -10.28 -1.83
N ILE A 48 -0.84 -10.72 -2.93
CA ILE A 48 0.32 -11.62 -2.91
C ILE A 48 1.50 -10.94 -2.20
N LEU A 49 1.79 -9.67 -2.51
CA LEU A 49 2.87 -8.92 -1.87
C LEU A 49 2.63 -8.75 -0.35
N LEU A 50 1.40 -8.45 0.06
CA LEU A 50 1.03 -8.35 1.47
C LEU A 50 1.17 -9.70 2.19
N TYR A 51 0.77 -10.80 1.56
CA TYR A 51 0.95 -12.14 2.10
C TYR A 51 2.43 -12.48 2.33
N ILE A 52 3.28 -12.21 1.33
CA ILE A 52 4.73 -12.39 1.44
C ILE A 52 5.30 -11.51 2.56
N LYS A 53 4.85 -10.24 2.67
CA LYS A 53 5.24 -9.33 3.74
C LYS A 53 4.96 -9.93 5.12
N ILE A 54 3.76 -10.46 5.37
CA ILE A 54 3.38 -11.05 6.66
C ILE A 54 4.28 -12.26 7.01
N LEU A 55 4.52 -13.14 6.03
CA LEU A 55 5.42 -14.29 6.21
C LEU A 55 6.84 -13.85 6.56
N MET A 56 7.36 -12.84 5.87
CA MET A 56 8.71 -12.33 6.09
C MET A 56 8.84 -11.54 7.38
N GLN A 57 7.78 -10.86 7.81
CA GLN A 57 7.77 -10.11 9.06
C GLN A 57 8.11 -11.03 10.23
N ARG A 58 7.58 -12.26 10.29
CA ARG A 58 7.88 -13.24 11.35
C ARG A 58 9.37 -13.58 11.51
N LYS A 59 10.17 -13.45 10.46
CA LYS A 59 11.62 -13.76 10.47
C LYS A 59 12.51 -12.53 10.59
N MET A 60 11.96 -11.32 10.45
CA MET A 60 12.73 -10.06 10.48
C MET A 60 12.99 -9.58 11.91
N PRO A 61 14.13 -8.92 12.19
CA PRO A 61 14.34 -8.27 13.48
C PRO A 61 13.33 -7.14 13.70
N VAL A 62 12.77 -7.05 14.92
CA VAL A 62 11.65 -6.17 15.26
C VAL A 62 11.97 -4.68 15.05
N TRP A 63 13.21 -4.26 15.30
CA TRP A 63 13.63 -2.87 15.09
C TRP A 63 13.63 -2.49 13.61
N TYR A 64 14.11 -3.37 12.73
CA TYR A 64 14.11 -3.14 11.29
C TYR A 64 12.70 -3.09 10.70
N SER A 65 11.84 -4.03 11.11
CA SER A 65 10.44 -4.07 10.67
C SER A 65 9.67 -2.80 11.07
N ARG A 66 9.87 -2.31 12.30
CA ARG A 66 9.29 -1.03 12.76
C ARG A 66 9.76 0.15 11.93
N LEU A 67 11.06 0.25 11.67
CA LEU A 67 11.64 1.37 10.92
C LEU A 67 11.07 1.43 9.51
N ILE A 68 10.97 0.29 8.81
CA ILE A 68 10.39 0.25 7.46
C ILE A 68 8.89 0.57 7.47
N ASN A 69 8.12 -0.02 8.38
CA ASN A 69 6.69 0.28 8.44
C ASN A 69 6.44 1.76 8.75
N ALA A 70 7.22 2.37 9.65
CA ALA A 70 7.13 3.81 9.94
C ALA A 70 7.43 4.66 8.70
N ILE A 71 8.52 4.36 7.96
CA ILE A 71 8.86 5.07 6.73
C ILE A 71 7.73 4.98 5.70
N VAL A 72 7.18 3.77 5.49
CA VAL A 72 6.08 3.56 4.53
C VAL A 72 4.82 4.32 4.95
N ILE A 73 4.50 4.37 6.25
CA ILE A 73 3.36 5.13 6.78
C ILE A 73 3.55 6.64 6.54
N ILE A 74 4.73 7.18 6.86
CA ILE A 74 5.05 8.60 6.66
C ILE A 74 4.94 8.96 5.17
N LEU A 75 5.48 8.12 4.29
CA LEU A 75 5.34 8.28 2.85
C LEU A 75 3.87 8.30 2.41
N PHE A 76 3.04 7.39 2.92
CA PHE A 76 1.61 7.39 2.64
C PHE A 76 0.92 8.69 3.08
N ILE A 77 1.24 9.20 4.28
CA ILE A 77 0.66 10.44 4.81
C ILE A 77 1.08 11.67 4.00
N ILE A 78 2.24 11.65 3.33
CA ILE A 78 2.67 12.78 2.48
C ILE A 78 2.07 12.65 1.08
N VAL A 79 2.16 11.45 0.50
CA VAL A 79 1.77 11.18 -0.88
C VAL A 79 0.25 11.25 -1.04
N VAL A 80 -0.53 10.66 -0.13
CA VAL A 80 -2.01 10.66 -0.27
C VAL A 80 -2.56 12.10 -0.30
N PRO A 81 -2.27 13.01 0.64
CA PRO A 81 -2.73 14.40 0.54
C PRO A 81 -2.17 15.14 -0.68
N ALA A 82 -0.88 14.96 -1.02
CA ALA A 82 -0.27 15.64 -2.16
C ALA A 82 -0.98 15.34 -3.48
N PHE A 83 -1.43 14.10 -3.68
CA PHE A 83 -2.16 13.69 -4.88
C PHE A 83 -3.68 13.88 -4.79
N TYR A 84 -4.25 13.97 -3.58
CA TYR A 84 -5.71 14.05 -3.36
C TYR A 84 -6.23 15.48 -3.12
N HIS A 85 -5.39 16.41 -2.63
CA HIS A 85 -5.78 17.81 -2.40
C HIS A 85 -6.16 18.61 -3.66
N PRO A 86 -5.57 18.38 -4.86
CA PRO A 86 -5.94 19.14 -6.06
C PRO A 86 -7.19 18.63 -6.81
N LEU A 87 -7.76 17.46 -6.48
CA LEU A 87 -8.86 16.86 -7.25
C LEU A 87 -10.00 16.31 -6.36
N SER A 88 -10.85 17.23 -5.87
CA SER A 88 -12.26 17.07 -5.43
C SER A 88 -12.71 15.81 -4.65
N TRP A 89 -13.42 16.04 -3.54
CA TRP A 89 -14.10 15.08 -2.65
C TRP A 89 -15.02 14.01 -3.32
N THR A 90 -15.36 14.13 -4.60
CA THR A 90 -16.36 13.30 -5.27
C THR A 90 -15.86 11.96 -5.83
N TRP A 91 -14.55 11.69 -5.82
CA TRP A 91 -13.94 10.51 -6.47
C TRP A 91 -13.48 9.43 -5.48
N PHE A 92 -14.13 9.39 -4.32
CA PHE A 92 -13.63 8.82 -3.06
C PHE A 92 -13.76 7.28 -2.89
N VAL A 93 -14.42 6.54 -3.79
CA VAL A 93 -15.09 5.29 -3.34
C VAL A 93 -14.43 3.96 -3.75
N SER A 94 -13.66 3.85 -4.85
CA SER A 94 -13.18 2.51 -5.31
C SER A 94 -11.69 2.24 -5.05
N THR A 95 -10.80 3.11 -5.53
CA THR A 95 -9.34 2.97 -5.34
C THR A 95 -8.86 3.41 -3.94
N TYR A 96 -9.70 4.14 -3.21
CA TYR A 96 -9.49 4.47 -1.80
C TYR A 96 -9.56 3.23 -0.89
N ILE A 97 -10.40 2.24 -1.23
CA ILE A 97 -10.57 1.06 -0.37
C ILE A 97 -9.28 0.22 -0.37
N LEU A 98 -8.66 -0.01 -1.52
CA LEU A 98 -7.43 -0.80 -1.62
C LEU A 98 -6.24 -0.07 -0.95
N THR A 99 -6.08 1.22 -1.21
CA THR A 99 -5.02 2.04 -0.59
C THR A 99 -5.22 2.15 0.92
N ALA A 100 -6.46 2.32 1.39
CA ALA A 100 -6.81 2.30 2.81
C ALA A 100 -6.54 0.92 3.44
N ILE A 101 -6.92 -0.19 2.81
CA ILE A 101 -6.63 -1.54 3.30
C ILE A 101 -5.12 -1.73 3.50
N VAL A 102 -4.32 -1.33 2.50
CA VAL A 102 -2.86 -1.42 2.57
C VAL A 102 -2.31 -0.54 3.68
N PHE A 103 -2.83 0.67 3.84
CA PHE A 103 -2.43 1.57 4.93
C PHE A 103 -2.79 1.01 6.32
N TYR A 104 -4.01 0.47 6.49
CA TYR A 104 -4.42 -0.18 7.73
C TYR A 104 -3.58 -1.43 8.02
N LEU A 105 -3.23 -2.22 7.01
CA LEU A 105 -2.33 -3.36 7.18
C LEU A 105 -0.91 -2.93 7.61
N GLN A 106 -0.43 -1.80 7.10
CA GLN A 106 0.82 -1.19 7.53
C GLN A 106 0.76 -0.77 9.01
N LEU A 107 -0.34 -0.14 9.45
CA LEU A 107 -0.57 0.23 10.84
C LEU A 107 -0.70 -1.00 11.75
N CYS A 108 -1.43 -2.03 11.34
CA CYS A 108 -1.56 -3.29 12.07
C CYS A 108 -0.20 -3.99 12.20
N SER A 109 0.59 -4.03 11.12
CA SER A 109 1.94 -4.60 11.11
C SER A 109 2.89 -3.84 12.05
N PHE A 110 2.79 -2.51 12.09
CA PHE A 110 3.55 -1.67 13.03
C PHE A 110 3.12 -1.89 14.49
N THR A 111 1.82 -1.94 14.75
CA THR A 111 1.24 -2.18 16.08
C THR A 111 1.61 -3.57 16.60
N TYR A 112 1.59 -4.59 15.74
CA TYR A 112 2.02 -5.94 16.06
C TYR A 112 3.49 -5.99 16.50
N ASP A 113 4.38 -5.27 15.80
CA ASP A 113 5.79 -5.21 16.18
C ASP A 113 6.03 -4.43 17.49
N ILE A 114 5.19 -3.45 17.82
CA ILE A 114 5.30 -2.66 19.06
C ILE A 114 4.81 -3.45 20.28
N PHE A 115 3.60 -4.00 20.20
CA PHE A 115 2.89 -4.52 21.38
C PHE A 115 3.02 -6.03 21.53
N PHE A 116 2.93 -6.80 20.44
CA PHE A 116 2.85 -8.25 20.52
C PHE A 116 4.20 -8.94 20.39
N ARG A 117 5.08 -8.42 19.54
CA ARG A 117 6.35 -9.08 19.26
C ARG A 117 7.47 -8.73 20.23
N LYS A 118 7.42 -7.54 20.84
CA LYS A 118 8.38 -7.11 21.86
C LYS A 118 8.17 -7.85 23.20
N ASN A 119 6.95 -8.31 23.50
CA ASN A 119 6.64 -9.05 24.72
C ASN A 119 7.00 -10.54 24.67
N ASN A 120 7.27 -11.10 23.48
CA ASN A 120 7.56 -12.53 23.28
C ASN A 120 9.03 -12.80 22.90
N SER A 121 9.90 -11.80 23.04
CA SER A 121 11.36 -11.87 22.81
C SER A 121 12.09 -11.52 24.08
#